data_AF-A0AAW7DDJ9-F1
#
_entry.id   AF-A0AAW7DDJ9-F1
#
_cell.length_a   1.000
_cell.length_b   1.000
_cell.length_c   1.000
_cell.angle_alpha   90.00
_cell.angle_beta   90.00
_cell.angle_gamma   90.00
#
_symmetry.space_group_name_H-M   'P 1'
#
loop_
_entity.id
_entity.type
_entity.pdbx_description
1 polymer ?
#
loop_
_entity_poly.entity_id
_entity_poly.type
_entity_poly.pdbx_seq_one_letter_code
_entity_poly.pdbx_strand_id
1 'polypeptide(L)'
;MMDFKITQKEINERISLFKSLKNAPIKIPKKLFKPHIIMENSKYWFLEENRVLWNKKMIHLDYSGDKIYLQRVLLMIDFLVRFLEFRGHSFKLDRNGYTYCDIKGIEIHFNFRQKTKRILDENSINSTYKFYKSENTRIMVFQMYENSYDRKDWFDTPKTKLEEKLLHIIAYTEIYCENKVEENKKRDERHRLYEIEQEKLKEIQRLKQLQVEKINKLFESSEKYNQADNVIKYLDDRKKYLLKNNLFTQEEIEYNDWGMTIVDDLIEKLFKDATKNQ
;
A
#
# COMPACT_ATOMS: atom_id res chain seq x y z
N MET A 1 -1.40 11.84 9.01
CA MET A 1 -0.60 12.60 8.03
C MET A 1 0.82 12.12 8.18
N MET A 2 1.42 11.53 7.16
CA MET A 2 2.85 11.30 7.17
C MET A 2 3.56 12.59 7.56
N ASP A 3 4.37 12.49 8.62
CA ASP A 3 4.82 13.63 9.39
C ASP A 3 6.06 14.24 8.70
N PHE A 4 5.84 14.78 7.51
CA PHE A 4 6.85 15.61 6.88
C PHE A 4 7.03 16.84 7.75
N LYS A 5 8.26 17.03 8.26
CA LYS A 5 8.67 18.25 8.96
C LYS A 5 8.78 19.41 7.96
N ILE A 6 7.64 19.85 7.43
CA ILE A 6 7.55 21.04 6.59
C ILE A 6 7.73 22.24 7.51
N THR A 7 8.83 22.96 7.31
CA THR A 7 9.24 24.08 8.15
C THR A 7 8.52 25.36 7.75
N GLN A 8 8.40 26.29 8.70
CA GLN A 8 7.88 27.63 8.41
C GLN A 8 8.73 28.37 7.38
N LYS A 9 10.04 28.09 7.33
CA LYS A 9 10.97 28.68 6.37
C LYS A 9 10.60 28.28 4.94
N GLU A 10 10.42 26.99 4.67
CA GLU A 10 10.04 26.49 3.33
C GLU A 10 8.70 27.07 2.87
N ILE A 11 7.73 27.15 3.79
CA ILE A 11 6.43 27.75 3.49
C ILE A 11 6.59 29.24 3.14
N ASN A 12 7.38 29.98 3.91
CA ASN A 12 7.60 31.41 3.66
C ASN A 12 8.33 31.65 2.33
N GLU A 13 9.32 30.82 1.98
CA GLU A 13 10.01 30.86 0.69
C GLU A 13 9.03 30.63 -0.46
N ARG A 14 8.16 29.63 -0.33
CA ARG A 14 7.11 29.34 -1.31
C ARG A 14 6.10 30.48 -1.45
N ILE A 15 5.69 31.11 -0.34
CA ILE A 15 4.83 32.30 -0.38
C ILE A 15 5.57 33.48 -1.05
N SER A 16 6.87 33.65 -0.81
CA SER A 16 7.66 34.69 -1.47
C SER A 16 7.70 34.48 -2.98
N LEU A 17 7.87 33.22 -3.42
CA LEU A 17 7.74 32.84 -4.82
C LEU A 17 6.35 33.18 -5.36
N PHE A 18 5.27 32.82 -4.66
CA PHE A 18 3.91 33.15 -5.08
C PHE A 18 3.70 34.64 -5.31
N LYS A 19 4.30 35.49 -4.46
CA LYS A 19 4.22 36.95 -4.57
C LYS A 19 5.09 37.53 -5.69
N SER A 20 6.13 36.84 -6.13
CA SER A 20 6.97 37.28 -7.26
C SER A 20 6.42 36.88 -8.63
N LEU A 21 5.47 35.93 -8.68
CA LEU A 21 4.83 35.49 -9.92
C LEU A 21 3.94 36.60 -10.51
N LYS A 22 4.23 36.98 -11.75
CA LYS A 22 3.43 37.95 -12.51
C LYS A 22 1.99 37.41 -12.68
N ASN A 23 1.00 38.27 -12.43
CA ASN A 23 -0.43 37.98 -12.54
C ASN A 23 -0.98 36.93 -11.57
N ALA A 24 -0.22 36.50 -10.56
CA ALA A 24 -0.73 35.57 -9.56
C ALA A 24 -1.90 36.21 -8.78
N PRO A 25 -3.02 35.48 -8.58
CA PRO A 25 -4.16 36.00 -7.83
C PRO A 25 -3.86 35.96 -6.33
N ILE A 26 -2.99 36.85 -5.83
CA ILE A 26 -2.46 36.80 -4.45
C ILE A 26 -3.39 37.41 -3.38
N LYS A 27 -4.50 38.03 -3.79
CA LYS A 27 -5.48 38.65 -2.87
C LYS A 27 -6.87 38.07 -3.12
N ILE A 28 -7.54 37.70 -2.03
CA ILE A 28 -8.95 37.33 -2.07
C ILE A 28 -9.77 38.59 -2.34
N PRO A 29 -10.64 38.61 -3.37
CA PRO A 29 -11.47 39.76 -3.64
C PRO A 29 -12.52 39.93 -2.53
N LYS A 30 -12.96 41.16 -2.26
CA LYS A 30 -14.04 41.42 -1.28
C LYS A 30 -15.42 41.00 -1.78
N LYS A 31 -15.57 40.83 -3.09
CA LYS A 31 -16.81 40.44 -3.79
C LYS A 31 -16.44 39.52 -4.95
N LEU A 32 -17.34 38.59 -5.27
CA LEU A 32 -17.17 37.72 -6.44
C LEU A 32 -17.38 38.52 -7.73
N PHE A 33 -16.41 38.45 -8.64
CA PHE A 33 -16.52 38.99 -9.98
C PHE A 33 -16.17 37.89 -10.97
N LYS A 34 -17.07 37.60 -11.92
CA LYS A 34 -16.96 36.46 -12.85
C LYS A 34 -16.61 35.15 -12.13
N PRO A 35 -17.50 34.63 -11.26
CA PRO A 35 -17.37 33.36 -10.54
C PRO A 35 -16.62 32.25 -11.27
N HIS A 36 -15.78 31.50 -10.56
CA HIS A 36 -15.24 30.25 -11.10
C HIS A 36 -16.33 29.18 -11.10
N ILE A 37 -16.40 28.36 -12.14
CA ILE A 37 -17.45 27.33 -12.29
C ILE A 37 -17.49 26.36 -11.10
N ILE A 38 -16.33 25.97 -10.56
CA ILE A 38 -16.24 25.11 -9.37
C ILE A 38 -16.86 25.80 -8.15
N MET A 39 -16.71 27.12 -8.01
CA MET A 39 -17.34 27.85 -6.92
C MET A 39 -18.86 27.93 -7.12
N GLU A 40 -19.34 28.16 -8.35
CA GLU A 40 -20.78 28.14 -8.67
C GLU A 40 -21.39 26.78 -8.36
N ASN A 41 -20.73 25.70 -8.76
CA ASN A 41 -21.08 24.33 -8.44
C ASN A 41 -21.11 24.11 -6.92
N SER A 42 -20.13 24.63 -6.18
CA SER A 42 -20.08 24.53 -4.71
C SER A 42 -21.24 25.26 -4.04
N LYS A 43 -21.63 26.43 -4.56
CA LYS A 43 -22.80 27.17 -4.10
C LYS A 43 -24.08 26.37 -4.35
N TYR A 44 -24.23 25.84 -5.57
CA TYR A 44 -25.38 25.02 -5.96
C TYR A 44 -25.49 23.79 -5.05
N TRP A 45 -24.40 23.04 -4.90
CA TRP A 45 -24.32 21.85 -4.05
C TRP A 45 -24.72 22.10 -2.60
N PHE A 46 -24.30 23.24 -2.03
CA PHE A 46 -24.63 23.58 -0.65
C PHE A 46 -26.09 23.99 -0.45
N LEU A 47 -26.67 24.71 -1.42
CA LEU A 47 -28.03 25.25 -1.32
C LEU A 47 -29.12 24.25 -1.71
N GLU A 48 -28.79 23.22 -2.48
CA GLU A 48 -29.74 22.18 -2.89
C GLU A 48 -30.19 21.35 -1.68
N GLU A 49 -31.47 21.44 -1.33
CA GLU A 49 -32.07 20.74 -0.19
C GLU A 49 -32.26 19.24 -0.48
N ASN A 50 -32.52 18.91 -1.75
CA ASN A 50 -32.57 17.54 -2.25
C ASN A 50 -31.21 17.18 -2.85
N ARG A 51 -30.22 16.91 -1.99
CA ARG A 51 -28.93 16.34 -2.40
C ARG A 51 -29.17 14.94 -2.95
N VAL A 52 -29.66 14.84 -4.19
CA VAL A 52 -29.76 13.59 -4.90
C VAL A 52 -28.33 13.09 -5.02
N LEU A 53 -27.98 12.10 -4.19
CA LEU A 53 -26.65 11.49 -4.02
C LEU A 53 -26.01 10.96 -5.34
N TRP A 54 -26.73 11.10 -6.46
CA TRP A 54 -26.45 10.58 -7.78
C TRP A 54 -25.80 11.61 -8.72
N ASN A 55 -25.77 12.91 -8.39
CA ASN A 55 -25.14 13.92 -9.26
C ASN A 55 -23.65 14.15 -8.93
N LYS A 56 -22.92 13.08 -8.60
CA LYS A 56 -21.48 13.06 -8.27
C LYS A 56 -20.55 13.37 -9.47
N LYS A 57 -21.10 13.83 -10.59
CA LYS A 57 -20.33 14.15 -11.81
C LYS A 57 -19.91 15.61 -11.90
N MET A 58 -20.27 16.43 -10.91
CA MET A 58 -19.96 17.85 -10.88
C MET A 58 -18.83 18.14 -9.90
N ILE A 59 -17.77 18.77 -10.40
CA ILE A 59 -16.64 19.21 -9.58
C ILE A 59 -17.07 20.41 -8.72
N HIS A 60 -16.94 20.26 -7.41
CA HIS A 60 -17.27 21.25 -6.39
C HIS A 60 -16.44 21.01 -5.12
N LEU A 61 -16.28 22.03 -4.29
CA LEU A 61 -15.67 21.89 -2.95
C LEU A 61 -16.76 21.93 -1.88
N ASP A 62 -16.68 20.99 -0.95
CA ASP A 62 -17.67 20.85 0.10
C ASP A 62 -17.57 21.94 1.16
N TYR A 63 -18.75 22.35 1.65
CA TYR A 63 -18.89 23.14 2.85
C TYR A 63 -19.90 22.51 3.81
N SER A 64 -19.46 22.21 5.03
CA SER A 64 -20.31 21.71 6.11
C SER A 64 -20.46 22.75 7.22
N GLY A 65 -21.58 23.47 7.25
CA GLY A 65 -21.85 24.46 8.29
C GLY A 65 -23.12 25.30 8.03
N ASP A 66 -23.31 26.32 8.85
CA ASP A 66 -24.40 27.27 8.84
C ASP A 66 -24.34 28.19 7.60
N LYS A 67 -25.51 28.45 7.00
CA LYS A 67 -25.63 29.27 5.78
C LYS A 67 -25.02 30.68 5.91
N ILE A 68 -24.90 31.22 7.13
CA ILE A 68 -24.34 32.55 7.39
C ILE A 68 -22.87 32.71 6.97
N TYR A 69 -22.09 31.62 6.90
CA TYR A 69 -20.70 31.68 6.45
C TYR A 69 -20.53 31.34 4.96
N LEU A 70 -21.62 31.01 4.25
CA LEU A 70 -21.55 30.57 2.86
C LEU A 70 -20.83 31.57 1.97
N GLN A 71 -21.19 32.87 2.03
CA GLN A 71 -20.56 33.89 1.20
C GLN A 71 -19.04 33.95 1.41
N ARG A 72 -18.61 33.84 2.68
CA ARG A 72 -17.21 33.83 3.07
C ARG A 72 -16.48 32.62 2.48
N VAL A 73 -17.09 31.45 2.56
CA VAL A 73 -16.55 30.19 2.00
C VAL A 73 -16.44 30.26 0.48
N LEU A 74 -17.46 30.77 -0.21
CA LEU A 74 -17.43 30.89 -1.66
C LEU A 74 -16.30 31.79 -2.17
N LEU A 75 -16.00 32.89 -1.46
CA LEU A 75 -14.83 33.74 -1.77
C LEU A 75 -13.51 32.96 -1.62
N MET A 76 -13.39 32.13 -0.58
CA MET A 76 -12.21 31.29 -0.37
C MET A 76 -12.08 30.18 -1.42
N ILE A 77 -13.19 29.54 -1.81
CA ILE A 77 -13.23 28.52 -2.87
C ILE A 77 -12.79 29.13 -4.21
N ASP A 78 -13.38 30.26 -4.60
CA ASP A 78 -13.04 30.95 -5.85
C ASP A 78 -11.54 31.29 -5.91
N PHE A 79 -11.00 31.84 -4.82
CA PHE A 79 -9.57 32.13 -4.72
C PHE A 79 -8.71 30.87 -4.81
N LEU A 80 -9.02 29.85 -4.00
CA LEU A 80 -8.24 28.62 -3.91
C LEU A 80 -8.12 27.94 -5.27
N VAL A 81 -9.26 27.77 -5.94
CA VAL A 81 -9.33 27.10 -7.24
C VAL A 81 -8.53 27.85 -8.29
N ARG A 82 -8.77 29.16 -8.44
CA ARG A 82 -8.03 29.98 -9.41
C ARG A 82 -6.53 29.98 -9.15
N PHE A 83 -6.13 30.03 -7.88
CA PHE A 83 -4.71 30.06 -7.54
C PHE A 83 -4.06 28.72 -7.88
N LEU A 84 -4.69 27.59 -7.52
CA LEU A 84 -4.16 26.26 -7.83
C LEU A 84 -4.11 26.01 -9.35
N GLU A 85 -5.12 26.42 -10.10
CA GLU A 85 -5.11 26.34 -11.57
C GLU A 85 -4.06 27.25 -12.19
N PHE A 86 -3.89 28.48 -11.68
CA PHE A 86 -2.80 29.38 -12.09
C PHE A 86 -1.42 28.74 -11.86
N ARG A 87 -1.28 27.92 -10.80
CA ARG A 87 -0.07 27.16 -10.49
C ARG A 87 0.10 25.90 -11.36
N GLY A 88 -0.85 25.59 -12.24
CA GLY A 88 -0.83 24.46 -13.15
C GLY A 88 -1.45 23.18 -12.60
N HIS A 89 -2.15 23.25 -11.46
CA HIS A 89 -2.86 22.11 -10.88
C HIS A 89 -4.28 22.02 -11.45
N SER A 90 -4.91 20.85 -11.35
CA SER A 90 -6.24 20.63 -11.91
C SER A 90 -7.17 19.93 -10.93
N PHE A 91 -8.46 20.26 -10.99
CA PHE A 91 -9.48 19.59 -10.18
C PHE A 91 -10.15 18.47 -10.98
N LYS A 92 -10.34 17.33 -10.34
CA LYS A 92 -10.88 16.10 -10.92
C LYS A 92 -11.80 15.40 -9.92
N LEU A 93 -12.47 14.35 -10.38
CA LEU A 93 -13.28 13.47 -9.54
C LEU A 93 -12.53 12.16 -9.32
N ASP A 94 -12.50 11.68 -8.09
CA ASP A 94 -11.97 10.35 -7.75
C ASP A 94 -12.94 9.25 -8.24
N ARG A 95 -12.54 7.99 -8.07
CA ARG A 95 -13.37 6.82 -8.40
C ARG A 95 -14.73 6.78 -7.70
N ASN A 96 -14.89 7.51 -6.59
CA ASN A 96 -16.11 7.57 -5.80
C ASN A 96 -16.94 8.83 -6.09
N GLY A 97 -16.48 9.69 -7.00
CA GLY A 97 -17.10 10.96 -7.38
C GLY A 97 -16.85 12.12 -6.41
N TYR A 98 -15.80 12.05 -5.59
CA TYR A 98 -15.36 13.16 -4.75
C TYR A 98 -14.35 14.03 -5.48
N THR A 99 -14.48 15.35 -5.34
CA THR A 99 -13.55 16.30 -5.92
C THR A 99 -12.19 16.23 -5.21
N TYR A 100 -11.13 16.20 -6.00
CA TYR A 100 -9.76 16.40 -5.54
C TYR A 100 -9.00 17.35 -6.48
N CYS A 101 -7.90 17.90 -5.99
CA CYS A 101 -6.91 18.63 -6.75
C CYS A 101 -5.71 17.71 -7.01
N ASP A 102 -5.37 17.51 -8.28
CA ASP A 102 -4.20 16.76 -8.72
C ASP A 102 -2.97 17.67 -8.68
N ILE A 103 -2.04 17.36 -7.78
CA ILE A 103 -0.78 18.09 -7.60
C ILE A 103 0.38 17.11 -7.80
N LYS A 104 0.99 17.14 -8.99
CA LYS A 104 2.08 16.22 -9.37
C LYS A 104 1.73 14.73 -9.22
N GLY A 105 0.48 14.36 -9.52
CA GLY A 105 -0.01 12.98 -9.39
C GLY A 105 -0.43 12.59 -7.98
N ILE A 106 -0.43 13.53 -7.03
CA ILE A 106 -0.96 13.32 -5.67
C ILE A 106 -2.38 13.90 -5.62
N GLU A 107 -3.34 13.06 -5.24
CA GLU A 107 -4.74 13.43 -5.09
C GLU A 107 -4.97 14.11 -3.73
N ILE A 108 -5.26 15.41 -3.73
CA ILE A 108 -5.53 16.19 -2.51
C ILE A 108 -6.97 16.66 -2.48
N HIS A 109 -7.69 16.27 -1.44
CA HIS A 109 -9.02 16.76 -1.17
C HIS A 109 -9.00 17.99 -0.25
N PHE A 110 -9.93 18.90 -0.49
CA PHE A 110 -10.16 20.09 0.32
C PHE A 110 -11.61 20.14 0.81
N ASN A 111 -11.81 20.56 2.06
CA ASN A 111 -13.13 20.71 2.64
C ASN A 111 -13.17 21.92 3.57
N PHE A 112 -14.24 22.71 3.48
CA PHE A 112 -14.54 23.75 4.43
C PHE A 112 -15.58 23.24 5.42
N ARG A 113 -15.41 23.51 6.71
CA ARG A 113 -16.42 23.14 7.70
C ARG A 113 -16.44 24.08 8.88
N GLN A 114 -17.52 24.05 9.64
CA GLN A 114 -17.49 24.55 11.01
C GLN A 114 -16.98 23.48 11.96
N LYS A 115 -16.22 23.91 12.97
CA LYS A 115 -15.89 23.07 14.10
C LYS A 115 -17.18 22.79 14.87
N THR A 116 -17.44 21.53 15.14
CA THR A 116 -18.60 21.09 15.93
C THR A 116 -18.18 20.79 17.35
N LYS A 117 -19.01 21.15 18.33
CA LYS A 117 -18.89 20.69 19.71
C LYS A 117 -19.97 19.65 19.99
N ARG A 118 -19.62 18.64 20.80
CA ARG A 118 -20.61 17.67 21.30
C ARG A 118 -21.27 18.29 22.53
N ILE A 119 -22.59 18.36 22.51
CA ILE A 119 -23.39 18.80 23.65
C ILE A 119 -24.33 17.66 24.03
N LEU A 120 -24.57 17.48 25.33
CA LEU A 120 -25.51 16.47 25.80
C LEU A 120 -26.90 16.81 25.27
N ASP A 121 -27.62 15.81 24.78
CA ASP A 121 -29.00 15.97 24.40
C ASP A 121 -29.85 16.23 25.66
N GLU A 122 -30.69 17.27 25.61
CA GLU A 122 -31.55 17.66 26.73
C GLU A 122 -32.50 16.52 27.12
N ASN A 123 -32.96 15.75 26.13
CA ASN A 123 -33.80 14.57 26.33
C ASN A 123 -33.07 13.40 27.03
N SER A 124 -31.75 13.52 27.17
CA SER A 124 -30.87 12.49 27.74
C SER A 124 -30.34 12.86 29.14
N ILE A 125 -30.66 14.06 29.65
CA ILE A 125 -30.24 14.52 30.98
C ILE A 125 -30.72 13.55 32.08
N ASN A 126 -31.94 13.04 31.98
CA ASN A 126 -32.53 12.10 32.95
C ASN A 126 -32.58 10.64 32.46
N SER A 127 -31.96 10.33 31.32
CA SER A 127 -31.88 8.96 30.81
C SER A 127 -30.63 8.23 31.35
N THR A 128 -30.76 6.92 31.56
CA THR A 128 -29.65 6.00 31.83
C THR A 128 -28.59 6.03 30.73
N TYR A 129 -29.00 6.28 29.48
CA TYR A 129 -28.11 6.39 28.33
C TYR A 129 -27.92 7.85 27.91
N LYS A 130 -26.65 8.28 27.87
CA LYS A 130 -26.23 9.63 27.48
C LYS A 130 -26.10 9.75 25.96
N PHE A 131 -27.02 10.49 25.33
CA PHE A 131 -27.00 10.85 23.92
C PHE A 131 -26.43 12.26 23.76
N TYR A 132 -25.69 12.49 22.68
CA TYR A 132 -25.04 13.77 22.41
C TYR A 132 -25.42 14.26 21.03
N LYS A 133 -25.85 15.52 20.93
CA LYS A 133 -26.03 16.23 19.66
C LYS A 133 -24.75 17.02 19.32
N SER A 134 -24.52 17.23 18.03
CA SER A 134 -23.43 18.07 17.55
C SER A 134 -23.96 19.46 17.24
N GLU A 135 -23.31 20.50 17.77
CA GLU A 135 -23.65 21.89 17.51
C GLU A 135 -22.48 22.58 16.81
N ASN A 136 -22.77 23.32 15.75
CA ASN A 136 -21.78 24.12 15.04
C ASN A 136 -21.28 25.27 15.94
N THR A 137 -19.96 25.46 15.96
CA THR A 137 -19.34 26.63 16.60
C THR A 137 -19.10 27.72 15.56
N ARG A 138 -18.71 28.92 16.00
CA ARG A 138 -18.33 30.03 15.11
C ARG A 138 -16.93 29.90 14.49
N ILE A 139 -16.25 28.77 14.68
CA ILE A 139 -14.89 28.54 14.19
C ILE A 139 -14.97 27.83 12.85
N MET A 140 -14.53 28.49 11.79
CA MET A 140 -14.33 27.87 10.49
C MET A 140 -13.05 27.04 10.48
N VAL A 141 -13.10 25.95 9.71
CA VAL A 141 -12.00 25.00 9.50
C VAL A 141 -11.81 24.82 8.01
N PHE A 142 -10.57 24.92 7.56
CA PHE A 142 -10.12 24.43 6.28
C PHE A 142 -9.42 23.10 6.51
N GLN A 143 -9.85 22.05 5.82
CA GLN A 143 -9.26 20.73 5.91
C GLN A 143 -8.64 20.35 4.57
N MET A 144 -7.38 19.91 4.62
CA MET A 144 -6.67 19.28 3.52
C MET A 144 -6.46 17.80 3.86
N TYR A 145 -6.67 16.90 2.91
CA TYR A 145 -6.42 15.49 3.12
C TYR A 145 -6.14 14.70 1.85
N GLU A 146 -5.29 13.69 1.96
CA GLU A 146 -5.12 12.65 0.93
C GLU A 146 -6.11 11.50 1.19
N ASN A 147 -6.30 11.14 2.46
CA ASN A 147 -7.22 10.09 2.89
C ASN A 147 -7.72 10.34 4.32
N SER A 148 -8.54 9.44 4.87
CA SER A 148 -9.12 9.55 6.22
C SER A 148 -8.10 9.65 7.36
N TYR A 149 -6.87 9.20 7.18
CA TYR A 149 -5.81 9.22 8.20
C TYR A 149 -4.78 10.33 7.96
N ASP A 150 -4.68 10.83 6.73
CA ASP A 150 -3.75 11.88 6.31
C ASP A 150 -4.45 13.22 6.13
N ARG A 151 -4.79 13.83 7.27
CA ARG A 151 -5.54 15.10 7.34
C ARG A 151 -4.78 16.19 8.08
N LYS A 152 -4.95 17.43 7.64
CA LYS A 152 -4.50 18.64 8.32
C LYS A 152 -5.57 19.70 8.29
N ASP A 153 -5.80 20.28 9.45
CA ASP A 153 -6.83 21.28 9.66
C ASP A 153 -6.18 22.62 10.02
N TRP A 154 -6.69 23.68 9.40
CA TRP A 154 -6.46 25.06 9.80
C TRP A 154 -7.75 25.64 10.32
N PHE A 155 -7.65 26.44 11.36
CA PHE A 155 -8.80 27.03 12.04
C PHE A 155 -8.77 28.53 11.92
N ASP A 156 -9.93 29.16 11.96
CA ASP A 156 -10.02 30.53 12.42
C ASP A 156 -9.44 30.65 13.83
N THR A 157 -8.72 31.74 14.06
CA THR A 157 -8.31 32.16 15.40
C THR A 157 -8.84 33.56 15.68
N PRO A 158 -8.84 34.01 16.95
CA PRO A 158 -9.18 35.39 17.27
C PRO A 158 -8.33 36.43 16.52
N LYS A 159 -7.08 36.08 16.19
CA LYS A 159 -6.10 36.97 15.55
C LYS A 159 -6.01 36.84 14.04
N THR A 160 -6.40 35.70 13.46
CA THR A 160 -6.15 35.41 12.04
C THR A 160 -7.26 34.56 11.46
N LYS A 161 -7.87 35.05 10.39
CA LYS A 161 -8.92 34.33 9.66
C LYS A 161 -8.34 33.36 8.63
N LEU A 162 -9.13 32.37 8.21
CA LEU A 162 -8.70 31.40 7.18
C LEU A 162 -8.29 32.06 5.86
N GLU A 163 -8.95 33.14 5.47
CA GLU A 163 -8.64 33.96 4.29
C GLU A 163 -7.17 34.38 4.26
N GLU A 164 -6.67 34.84 5.41
CA GLU A 164 -5.28 35.30 5.56
C GLU A 164 -4.29 34.13 5.49
N LYS A 165 -4.77 32.90 5.71
CA LYS A 165 -3.98 31.68 5.72
C LYS A 165 -3.99 30.96 4.37
N LEU A 166 -4.83 31.34 3.40
CA LEU A 166 -4.97 30.54 2.16
C LEU A 166 -3.67 30.39 1.38
N LEU A 167 -2.86 31.45 1.23
CA LEU A 167 -1.55 31.32 0.58
C LEU A 167 -0.61 30.38 1.32
N HIS A 168 -0.66 30.40 2.66
CA HIS A 168 0.10 29.47 3.49
C HIS A 168 -0.39 28.03 3.32
N ILE A 169 -1.71 27.82 3.27
CA ILE A 169 -2.30 26.50 3.05
C ILE A 169 -1.87 25.95 1.70
N ILE A 170 -2.00 26.73 0.62
CA ILE A 170 -1.57 26.34 -0.73
C ILE A 170 -0.07 26.01 -0.77
N ALA A 171 0.76 26.86 -0.17
CA ALA A 171 2.21 26.64 -0.09
C ALA A 171 2.53 25.32 0.63
N TYR A 172 1.89 25.09 1.78
CA TYR A 172 2.02 23.84 2.53
C TYR A 172 1.60 22.63 1.69
N THR A 173 0.47 22.72 0.99
CA THR A 173 -0.04 21.64 0.15
C THR A 173 0.92 21.30 -0.98
N GLU A 174 1.48 22.28 -1.70
CA GLU A 174 2.45 21.99 -2.77
C GLU A 174 3.72 21.31 -2.23
N ILE A 175 4.26 21.79 -1.10
CA ILE A 175 5.45 21.18 -0.46
C ILE A 175 5.14 19.76 0.04
N TYR A 176 3.95 19.56 0.61
CA TYR A 176 3.49 18.25 1.04
C TYR A 176 3.47 17.25 -0.13
N CYS A 177 2.90 17.65 -1.28
CA CYS A 177 2.84 16.78 -2.46
C CYS A 177 4.24 16.50 -3.02
N GLU A 178 5.15 17.48 -3.01
CA GLU A 178 6.54 17.29 -3.41
C GLU A 178 7.27 16.25 -2.56
N ASN A 179 7.13 16.36 -1.24
CA ASN A 179 7.67 15.38 -0.31
C ASN A 179 7.05 13.99 -0.53
N LYS A 180 5.74 13.94 -0.84
CA LYS A 180 5.05 12.68 -1.11
C LYS A 180 5.54 11.98 -2.36
N VAL A 181 5.74 12.72 -3.45
CA VAL A 181 6.30 12.19 -4.70
C VAL A 181 7.66 11.56 -4.44
N GLU A 182 8.53 12.23 -3.69
CA GLU A 182 9.86 11.72 -3.37
C GLU A 182 9.81 10.46 -2.48
N GLU A 183 8.90 10.44 -1.51
CA GLU A 183 8.72 9.30 -0.64
C GLU A 183 8.12 8.08 -1.36
N ASN A 184 7.20 8.30 -2.31
CA ASN A 184 6.67 7.25 -3.18
C ASN A 184 7.80 6.64 -4.02
N LYS A 185 8.67 7.45 -4.66
CA LYS A 185 9.85 6.94 -5.39
C LYS A 185 10.76 6.07 -4.52
N LYS A 186 11.04 6.51 -3.29
CA LYS A 186 11.85 5.72 -2.35
C LYS A 186 11.16 4.42 -1.93
N ARG A 187 9.82 4.42 -1.83
CA ARG A 187 9.04 3.22 -1.51
C ARG A 187 9.10 2.22 -2.65
N ASP A 188 8.94 2.68 -3.89
CA ASP A 188 8.98 1.85 -5.08
C ASP A 188 10.36 1.19 -5.24
N GLU A 189 11.45 1.95 -5.04
CA GLU A 189 12.80 1.39 -5.09
C GLU A 189 13.06 0.37 -3.97
N ARG A 190 12.60 0.64 -2.74
CA ARG A 190 12.70 -0.35 -1.64
C ARG A 190 11.94 -1.64 -1.96
N HIS A 191 10.76 -1.51 -2.57
CA HIS A 191 9.95 -2.66 -2.96
C HIS A 191 10.68 -3.50 -4.01
N ARG A 192 11.22 -2.84 -5.04
CA ARG A 192 12.00 -3.49 -6.09
C ARG A 192 13.22 -4.23 -5.54
N LEU A 193 13.99 -3.61 -4.65
CA LEU A 193 15.15 -4.24 -4.02
C LEU A 193 14.75 -5.45 -3.16
N TYR A 194 13.63 -5.34 -2.44
CA TYR A 194 13.09 -6.43 -1.65
C TYR A 194 12.67 -7.62 -2.52
N GLU A 195 11.99 -7.39 -3.64
CA GLU A 195 11.59 -8.44 -4.59
C GLU A 195 12.81 -9.20 -5.13
N ILE A 196 13.85 -8.46 -5.56
CA ILE A 196 15.12 -9.07 -6.03
C ILE A 196 15.75 -9.95 -4.94
N GLU A 197 15.76 -9.50 -3.68
CA GLU A 197 16.33 -10.27 -2.59
C GLU A 197 15.49 -11.53 -2.28
N GLN A 198 14.16 -11.41 -2.31
CA GLN A 198 13.27 -12.56 -2.14
C GLN A 198 13.45 -13.61 -3.25
N GLU A 199 13.64 -13.19 -4.50
CA GLU A 199 13.93 -14.11 -5.60
C GLU A 199 15.26 -14.84 -5.40
N LYS A 200 16.33 -14.14 -4.98
CA LYS A 200 17.62 -14.77 -4.65
C LYS A 200 17.48 -15.79 -3.52
N LEU A 201 16.76 -15.46 -2.46
CA LEU A 201 16.55 -16.36 -1.33
C LEU A 201 15.75 -17.61 -1.74
N LYS A 202 14.72 -17.44 -2.58
CA LYS A 202 13.97 -18.57 -3.15
C LYS A 202 14.85 -19.47 -4.00
N GLU A 203 15.72 -18.90 -4.84
CA GLU A 203 16.63 -19.69 -5.67
C GLU A 203 17.67 -20.45 -4.84
N ILE A 204 18.27 -19.80 -3.83
CA ILE A 204 19.18 -20.47 -2.89
C ILE A 204 18.47 -21.64 -2.19
N GLN A 205 17.21 -21.43 -1.75
CA GLN A 205 16.44 -22.49 -1.11
C GLN A 205 16.11 -23.64 -2.07
N ARG A 206 15.78 -23.33 -3.33
CA ARG A 206 15.54 -24.33 -4.39
C ARG A 206 16.80 -25.16 -4.63
N LEU A 207 17.96 -24.53 -4.76
CA LEU A 207 19.24 -25.22 -4.96
C LEU A 207 19.58 -26.11 -3.76
N LYS A 208 19.33 -25.65 -2.52
CA LYS A 208 19.50 -26.48 -1.32
C LYS A 208 18.57 -27.68 -1.31
N GLN A 209 17.31 -27.52 -1.69
CA GLN A 209 16.35 -28.64 -1.79
C GLN A 209 16.79 -29.66 -2.83
N LEU A 210 17.20 -29.22 -4.02
CA LEU A 210 17.77 -30.10 -5.04
C LEU A 210 19.02 -30.85 -4.54
N GLN A 211 19.87 -30.17 -3.77
CA GLN A 211 21.05 -30.80 -3.19
C GLN A 211 20.67 -31.86 -2.14
N VAL A 212 19.70 -31.58 -1.28
CA VAL A 212 19.17 -32.54 -0.30
C VAL A 212 18.55 -33.75 -1.00
N GLU A 213 17.75 -33.55 -2.04
CA GLU A 213 17.18 -34.63 -2.83
C GLU A 213 18.27 -35.51 -3.47
N LYS A 214 19.32 -34.88 -4.01
CA LYS A 214 20.46 -35.60 -4.58
C LYS A 214 21.21 -36.42 -3.52
N ILE A 215 21.40 -35.87 -2.32
CA ILE A 215 22.04 -36.56 -1.20
C ILE A 215 21.16 -37.74 -0.73
N ASN A 216 19.85 -37.56 -0.60
CA ASN A 216 18.95 -38.63 -0.18
C ASN A 216 18.95 -39.79 -1.19
N LYS A 217 18.90 -39.49 -2.49
CA LYS A 217 19.04 -40.51 -3.54
C LYS A 217 20.37 -41.27 -3.45
N LEU A 218 21.46 -40.57 -3.11
CA LEU A 218 22.76 -41.20 -2.90
C LEU A 218 22.74 -42.15 -1.70
N PHE A 219 22.15 -41.75 -0.58
CA PHE A 219 22.00 -42.62 0.60
C PHE A 219 21.14 -43.86 0.30
N GLU A 220 19.99 -43.68 -0.35
CA GLU A 220 19.12 -44.78 -0.75
C GLU A 220 19.84 -45.78 -1.68
N SER A 221 20.61 -45.26 -2.64
CA SER A 221 21.37 -46.11 -3.58
C SER A 221 22.51 -46.86 -2.87
N SER A 222 23.20 -46.19 -1.93
CA SER A 222 24.26 -46.78 -1.10
C SER A 222 23.73 -47.87 -0.18
N GLU A 223 22.56 -47.67 0.43
CA GLU A 223 21.92 -48.67 1.29
C GLU A 223 21.54 -49.92 0.50
N LYS A 224 20.92 -49.75 -0.68
CA LYS A 224 20.59 -50.86 -1.58
C LYS A 224 21.84 -51.62 -2.04
N TYR A 225 22.92 -50.92 -2.34
CA TYR A 225 24.21 -51.54 -2.67
C TYR A 225 24.77 -52.34 -1.49
N ASN A 226 24.76 -51.80 -0.27
CA ASN A 226 25.22 -52.53 0.92
C ASN A 226 24.37 -53.78 1.20
N GLN A 227 23.05 -53.71 0.98
CA GLN A 227 22.18 -54.87 1.08
C GLN A 227 22.56 -55.94 0.05
N ALA A 228 22.85 -55.54 -1.20
CA ALA A 228 23.33 -56.43 -2.26
C ALA A 228 24.64 -57.13 -1.86
N ASP A 229 25.63 -56.36 -1.38
CA ASP A 229 26.94 -56.84 -0.93
C ASP A 229 26.81 -57.84 0.24
N ASN A 230 25.88 -57.58 1.17
CA ASN A 230 25.59 -58.51 2.27
C ASN A 230 24.99 -59.84 1.78
N VAL A 231 24.11 -59.80 0.77
CA VAL A 231 23.53 -61.01 0.17
C VAL A 231 24.61 -61.83 -0.55
N ILE A 232 25.50 -61.18 -1.32
CA ILE A 232 26.64 -61.84 -1.97
C ILE A 232 27.50 -62.56 -0.92
N LYS A 233 27.89 -61.86 0.14
CA LYS A 233 28.68 -62.44 1.24
C LYS A 233 27.98 -63.64 1.88
N TYR A 234 26.69 -63.53 2.15
CA TYR A 234 25.90 -64.63 2.70
C TYR A 234 25.89 -65.87 1.78
N LEU A 235 25.63 -65.68 0.48
CA LEU A 235 25.59 -66.77 -0.50
C LEU A 235 26.96 -67.45 -0.61
N ASP A 236 28.03 -66.67 -0.69
CA ASP A 236 29.41 -67.19 -0.72
C ASP A 236 29.77 -67.98 0.53
N ASP A 237 29.45 -67.46 1.72
CA ASP A 237 29.77 -68.13 2.98
C ASP A 237 28.90 -69.37 3.22
N ARG A 238 27.62 -69.33 2.83
CA ARG A 238 26.73 -70.50 2.82
C ARG A 238 27.29 -71.58 1.90
N LYS A 239 27.65 -71.23 0.67
CA LYS A 239 28.23 -72.16 -0.32
C LYS A 239 29.51 -72.81 0.21
N LYS A 240 30.43 -72.03 0.81
CA LYS A 240 31.65 -72.57 1.45
C LYS A 240 31.32 -73.56 2.56
N TYR A 241 30.36 -73.24 3.43
CA TYR A 241 29.93 -74.12 4.52
C TYR A 241 29.34 -75.43 4.00
N LEU A 242 28.42 -75.36 3.02
CA LEU A 242 27.77 -76.55 2.45
C LEU A 242 28.76 -77.46 1.73
N LEU A 243 29.69 -76.88 0.97
CA LEU A 243 30.77 -77.63 0.31
C LEU A 243 31.67 -78.34 1.34
N LYS A 244 32.05 -77.67 2.43
CA LYS A 244 32.89 -78.24 3.49
C LYS A 244 32.22 -79.43 4.19
N ASN A 245 30.90 -79.46 4.26
CA ASN A 245 30.13 -80.50 4.94
C ASN A 245 29.52 -81.54 3.99
N ASN A 246 29.84 -81.51 2.69
CA ASN A 246 29.24 -82.39 1.65
C ASN A 246 27.71 -82.30 1.58
N LEU A 247 27.14 -81.12 1.86
CA LEU A 247 25.69 -80.84 1.84
C LEU A 247 25.26 -79.97 0.65
N PHE A 248 26.15 -79.74 -0.32
CA PHE A 248 25.87 -78.89 -1.47
C PHE A 248 25.17 -79.67 -2.58
N THR A 249 23.85 -79.79 -2.47
CA THR A 249 22.99 -80.53 -3.39
C THR A 249 22.65 -79.71 -4.64
N GLN A 250 21.96 -80.33 -5.60
CA GLN A 250 21.47 -79.65 -6.80
C GLN A 250 20.50 -78.50 -6.48
N GLU A 251 19.64 -78.67 -5.48
CA GLU A 251 18.72 -77.64 -5.00
C GLU A 251 19.48 -76.41 -4.43
N GLU A 252 20.59 -76.64 -3.73
CA GLU A 252 21.43 -75.57 -3.20
C GLU A 252 22.22 -74.82 -4.30
N ILE A 253 22.55 -75.50 -5.40
CA ILE A 253 23.14 -74.87 -6.59
C ILE A 253 22.12 -73.91 -7.21
N GLU A 254 20.90 -74.39 -7.45
CA GLU A 254 19.82 -73.59 -8.05
C GLU A 254 19.46 -72.38 -7.18
N TYR A 255 19.38 -72.55 -5.85
CA TYR A 255 19.17 -71.46 -4.90
C TYR A 255 20.29 -70.41 -4.95
N ASN A 256 21.55 -70.85 -4.98
CA ASN A 256 22.70 -69.95 -5.04
C ASN A 256 22.73 -69.15 -6.35
N ASP A 257 22.51 -69.80 -7.48
CA ASP A 257 22.57 -69.17 -8.81
C ASP A 257 21.41 -68.20 -9.03
N TRP A 258 20.21 -68.55 -8.55
CA TRP A 258 19.08 -67.62 -8.50
C TRP A 258 19.42 -66.38 -7.66
N GLY A 259 19.95 -66.57 -6.45
CA GLY A 259 20.31 -65.48 -5.55
C GLY A 259 21.35 -64.53 -6.15
N MET A 260 22.39 -65.07 -6.80
CA MET A 260 23.42 -64.27 -7.49
C MET A 260 22.81 -63.47 -8.66
N THR A 261 21.96 -64.10 -9.48
CA THR A 261 21.28 -63.43 -10.61
C THR A 261 20.43 -62.25 -10.13
N ILE A 262 19.69 -62.42 -9.03
CA ILE A 262 18.86 -61.35 -8.46
C ILE A 262 19.72 -60.17 -7.97
N VAL A 263 20.87 -60.44 -7.37
CA VAL A 263 21.77 -59.39 -6.91
C VAL A 263 22.43 -58.66 -8.09
N ASP A 264 22.88 -59.38 -9.11
CA ASP A 264 23.46 -58.79 -10.33
C ASP A 264 22.47 -57.84 -11.02
N ASP A 265 21.21 -58.27 -11.15
CA ASP A 265 20.11 -57.44 -11.67
C ASP A 265 19.88 -56.16 -10.85
N LEU A 266 19.99 -56.26 -9.52
CA LEU A 266 19.81 -55.13 -8.61
C LEU A 266 20.97 -54.13 -8.76
N ILE A 267 22.21 -54.61 -8.79
CA ILE A 267 23.42 -53.80 -8.97
C ILE A 267 23.42 -53.13 -10.34
N GLU A 268 23.05 -53.85 -11.40
CA GLU A 268 22.97 -53.31 -12.75
C GLU A 268 21.95 -52.18 -12.84
N LYS A 269 20.76 -52.34 -12.22
CA LYS A 269 19.74 -51.28 -12.15
C LYS A 269 20.24 -50.05 -11.41
N LEU A 270 20.91 -50.22 -10.27
CA LEU A 270 21.48 -49.10 -9.49
C LEU A 270 22.48 -48.27 -10.31
N PHE A 271 23.31 -48.92 -11.13
CA PHE A 271 24.30 -48.23 -11.95
C PHE A 271 23.78 -47.74 -13.32
N LYS A 272 22.76 -48.41 -13.90
CA LYS A 272 22.05 -47.90 -15.10
C LYS A 272 21.23 -46.65 -14.80
N ASP A 273 20.59 -46.58 -13.63
CA ASP A 273 19.85 -45.37 -13.23
C ASP A 273 20.79 -44.17 -12.95
N ALA A 274 22.07 -44.43 -12.66
CA ALA A 274 23.09 -43.39 -12.52
C ALA A 274 23.53 -42.77 -13.87
N THR A 275 23.34 -43.48 -15.00
CA THR A 275 23.78 -43.02 -16.34
C THR A 275 22.67 -42.38 -17.17
N LYS A 276 21.38 -42.55 -16.80
CA LYS A 276 20.24 -41.89 -17.46
C LYS A 276 19.95 -40.45 -17.02
N ASN A 277 20.63 -39.95 -15.99
CA ASN A 277 20.45 -38.58 -15.45
C ASN A 277 21.61 -37.63 -15.79
N GLN A 278 22.47 -37.98 -16.75
CA GLN A 278 23.43 -37.07 -17.42
C GLN A 278 22.84 -36.55 -18.72
#